data_AF-A0A968K4I9-F1
#
_entry.id   AF-A0A968K4I9-F1
#
_cell.length_a   1.000
_cell.length_b   1.000
_cell.length_c   1.000
_cell.angle_alpha   90.00
_cell.angle_beta   90.00
_cell.angle_gamma   90.00
#
_symmetry.space_group_name_H-M   'P 1'
#
loop_
_entity.id
_entity.type
_entity.pdbx_description
1 polymer ?
#
loop_
_entity_poly.entity_id
_entity_poly.type
_entity_poly.pdbx_seq_one_letter_code
_entity_poly.pdbx_strand_id
1 'polypeptide(L)' 'MKITDVECHVLLAPNYDPSFTSSAQDSFLVIIHTDEGLTGLGESDVNP' A
#
# COMPACT_ATOMS: atom_id res chain seq x y z
N MET A 1 -14.57 -15.71 -8.52
CA MET A 1 -13.67 -14.88 -7.72
C MET A 1 -12.29 -14.94 -8.33
N LYS A 2 -12.03 -14.04 -9.27
CA LYS A 2 -10.73 -13.83 -9.90
C LYS A 2 -10.29 -12.40 -9.64
N ILE A 3 -8.99 -12.20 -9.46
CA ILE A 3 -8.39 -10.87 -9.40
C ILE A 3 -8.38 -10.29 -10.80
N THR A 4 -8.88 -9.07 -10.95
CA THR A 4 -8.94 -8.35 -12.24
C THR A 4 -7.96 -7.20 -12.31
N ASP A 5 -7.62 -6.61 -11.17
CA ASP A 5 -6.67 -5.51 -11.09
C ASP A 5 -5.98 -5.45 -9.73
N VAL A 6 -4.78 -4.85 -9.72
CA VAL A 6 -3.97 -4.62 -8.52
C VAL A 6 -3.39 -3.21 -8.59
N GLU A 7 -3.85 -2.33 -7.70
CA GLU A 7 -3.27 -1.01 -7.52
C GLU A 7 -2.29 -1.00 -6.35
N CYS A 8 -1.24 -0.20 -6.51
CA CYS A 8 -0.16 -0.08 -5.53
C CYS A 8 0.10 1.40 -5.26
N HIS A 9 -0.01 1.80 -4.00
CA HIS A 9 0.18 3.19 -3.57
C HIS A 9 1.18 3.25 -2.42
N VAL A 10 2.16 4.15 -2.52
CA VAL A 10 3.01 4.49 -1.36
C VAL A 10 2.25 5.49 -0.51
N LEU A 11 2.07 5.17 0.77
CA LEU A 11 1.48 6.05 1.76
C LEU A 11 2.59 6.73 2.55
N LEU A 12 2.66 8.05 2.47
CA LEU A 12 3.61 8.85 3.23
C LEU A 12 2.89 9.56 4.37
N ALA A 13 3.46 9.51 5.57
CA ALA A 13 3.00 10.33 6.68
C ALA A 13 3.11 11.83 6.32
N PRO A 14 2.20 12.70 6.82
CA PRO A 14 2.23 14.13 6.49
C PRO A 14 3.55 14.86 6.81
N ASN A 15 4.33 14.32 7.76
CA ASN A 15 5.64 14.82 8.18
C ASN A 15 6.79 13.96 7.67
N TYR A 16 6.61 13.23 6.58
CA TYR A 16 7.65 12.40 5.94
C TYR A 16 8.94 13.20 5.75
N ASP A 17 10.06 12.63 6.21
CA ASP A 17 11.40 13.15 5.98
C ASP A 17 12.25 12.06 5.30
N PRO A 18 12.64 12.22 4.04
CA PRO A 18 13.43 11.22 3.32
C PRO A 18 14.85 11.05 3.88
N SER A 19 15.30 11.91 4.81
CA SER A 19 16.56 11.73 5.53
C SER A 19 16.45 10.76 6.71
N PHE A 20 15.23 10.42 7.15
CA PHE A 20 15.02 9.44 8.20
C PHE A 20 15.17 8.04 7.62
N THR A 21 15.96 7.20 8.30
CA THR A 21 16.21 5.81 7.89
C THR A 21 15.27 4.83 8.60
N SER A 22 14.06 5.27 8.92
CA SER A 22 13.04 4.49 9.64
C SER A 22 11.78 4.40 8.81
N SER A 23 11.23 3.19 8.68
CA SER A 23 9.97 2.95 7.98
C SER A 23 8.71 3.40 8.74
N ALA A 24 8.88 4.15 9.84
CA ALA A 24 7.75 4.61 10.63
C ALA A 24 6.91 5.70 9.92
N GLN A 25 7.36 6.19 8.76
CA GLN A 25 6.73 7.30 8.04
C GLN A 25 6.25 6.92 6.64
N ASP A 26 6.45 5.67 6.23
CA ASP A 26 6.02 5.17 4.94
C ASP A 26 5.49 3.73 5.04
N SER A 27 4.42 3.49 4.30
CA SER A 27 3.78 2.18 4.15
C SER A 27 3.42 1.96 2.69
N PHE A 28 3.13 0.71 2.33
CA PHE A 28 2.70 0.33 1.00
C PHE A 28 1.27 -0.24 1.05
N LEU A 29 0.34 0.42 0.36
CA LEU A 29 -1.05 -0.02 0.23
C LEU A 29 -1.23 -0.78 -1.08
N VAL A 30 -1.82 -1.97 -0.98
CA VAL A 30 -2.25 -2.79 -2.10
C VAL A 30 -3.77 -2.85 -2.13
N ILE A 31 -4.34 -2.48 -3.27
CA ILE A 31 -5.78 -2.57 -3.52
C ILE A 31 -6.01 -3.64 -4.57
N ILE A 32 -6.77 -4.67 -4.24
CA ILE A 32 -7.08 -5.80 -5.14
C ILE A 32 -8.54 -5.71 -5.54
N HIS A 33 -8.80 -5.68 -6.84
CA HIS A 33 -10.16 -5.71 -7.39
C HIS A 33 -10.48 -7.10 -7.96
N THR A 34 -11.74 -7.52 -7.84
CA THR A 34 -12.21 -8.79 -8.40
C THR A 34 -13.25 -8.62 -9.50
N ASP A 35 -13.43 -9.68 -10.29
CA ASP A 35 -14.49 -9.80 -11.30
C ASP A 35 -15.92 -9.82 -10.72
N GLU A 36 -16.04 -9.97 -9.40
CA GLU A 36 -17.30 -9.92 -8.67
C GLU A 36 -17.59 -8.53 -8.07
N GLY A 37 -16.73 -7.54 -8.32
CA GLY A 37 -16.87 -6.17 -7.82
C GLY A 37 -16.43 -5.99 -6.35
N LEU A 38 -15.70 -6.96 -5.78
CA LEU A 38 -15.13 -6.84 -4.45
C LEU A 38 -13.80 -6.08 -4.50
N THR A 39 -13.50 -5.36 -3.42
CA THR A 39 -12.21 -4.68 -3.23
C THR A 39 -11.59 -5.14 -1.91
N GLY A 40 -10.38 -5.69 -1.98
CA GLY A 40 -9.55 -6.02 -0.82
C GLY A 40 -8.47 -4.98 -0.62
N LEU A 41 -8.17 -4.66 0.65
CA LEU A 41 -7.10 -3.73 1.04
C LEU A 41 -6.08 -4.49 1.86
N GLY A 42 -4.81 -4.39 1.49
CA GLY A 42 -3.68 -4.92 2.24
C GLY A 42 -2.62 -3.84 2.42
N GLU A 43 -1.90 -3.89 3.53
CA GLU A 43 -0.82 -2.96 3.83
C GLU A 43 0.44 -3.74 4.21
N SER A 44 1.59 -3.20 3.83
CA SER A 44 2.90 -3.71 4.22
C SER A 44 3.81 -2.54 4.57
N ASP A 45 4.62 -2.75 5.60
CA ASP A 45 5.81 -1.95 5.86
C ASP A 45 6.77 -2.06 4.65
N VAL A 46 7.46 -0.96 4.33
CA VAL A 46 8.44 -0.87 3.24
C VAL A 46 9.88 -1.09 3.71
N ASN A 47 10.09 -1.36 5.01
CA ASN A 47 11.37 -1.75 5.55
C ASN A 47 11.82 -3.13 4.99
N PRO A 48 13.01 -3.24 4.38
CA PRO A 48 13.54 -4.50 3.88
C PRO A 48 14.01 -5.48 4.97
#